data_AF-A0A0F9B7N4-F1
#
_entry.id   AF-A0A0F9B7N4-F1
#
_cell.length_a   1.000
_cell.length_b   1.000
_cell.length_c   1.000
_cell.angle_alpha   90.00
_cell.angle_beta   90.00
_cell.angle_gamma   90.00
#
_symmetry.space_group_name_H-M   'P 1'
#
loop_
_entity.id
_entity.type
_entity.pdbx_description
1 polymer ?
#
loop_
_entity_poly.entity_id
_entity_poly.type
_entity_poly.pdbx_seq_one_letter_code
_entity_poly.pdbx_strand_id
1 'polypeptide(L)'
;NAAKAGLDGGSHREGVRYGRSIIYLGGDIIIEVDKMPVTSLYDLLGSLEDNKPGETVEVKVLRGRKEKTLYIKLSERPKNFRW
;
A
#
# COMPACT_ATOMS: atom_id res chain seq x y z
N ASN A 1 3.72 -6.71 8.46
CA ASN A 1 3.23 -5.56 9.25
C ASN A 1 1.91 -5.00 8.74
N ALA A 2 1.76 -4.78 7.43
CA ALA A 2 0.57 -4.17 6.82
C ALA A 2 -0.78 -4.78 7.25
N ALA A 3 -1.00 -6.09 7.06
CA ALA A 3 -2.26 -6.73 7.44
C ALA A 3 -2.58 -6.59 8.94
N LYS A 4 -1.55 -6.63 9.81
CA LYS A 4 -1.72 -6.41 11.26
C LYS A 4 -2.11 -4.97 11.59
N ALA A 5 -1.68 -4.01 10.77
CA ALA A 5 -2.05 -2.60 10.87
C ALA A 5 -3.42 -2.30 10.22
N GLY A 6 -4.12 -3.33 9.73
CA GLY A 6 -5.45 -3.21 9.17
C GLY A 6 -5.49 -2.87 7.68
N LEU A 7 -4.34 -2.83 6.99
CA LEU A 7 -4.29 -2.70 5.52
C LEU A 7 -4.82 -3.99 4.89
N ASP A 8 -5.75 -3.87 3.95
CA ASP A 8 -6.41 -5.00 3.31
C ASP A 8 -6.03 -5.12 1.83
N GLY A 9 -5.69 -6.33 1.42
CA GLY A 9 -5.32 -6.64 0.04
C GLY A 9 -6.54 -7.02 -0.79
N GLY A 10 -6.44 -6.87 -2.12
CA GLY A 10 -7.48 -7.38 -3.01
C GLY A 10 -7.69 -8.89 -2.88
N SER A 11 -8.92 -9.34 -3.13
CA SER A 11 -9.30 -10.75 -3.09
C SER A 11 -8.70 -11.52 -4.26
N HIS A 12 -7.92 -12.55 -3.96
CA HIS A 12 -7.30 -13.42 -4.97
C HIS A 12 -8.33 -14.30 -5.72
N ARG A 13 -9.58 -14.34 -5.24
CA ARG A 13 -10.70 -15.04 -5.90
C ARG A 13 -11.43 -14.16 -6.91
N GLU A 14 -11.21 -12.84 -6.87
CA GLU A 14 -11.94 -11.85 -7.66
C GLU A 14 -10.96 -10.99 -8.47
N GLY A 15 -10.17 -11.63 -9.34
CA GLY A 15 -9.26 -10.95 -10.25
C GLY A 15 -9.97 -10.51 -11.55
N VAL A 16 -9.87 -9.22 -11.89
CA VAL A 16 -10.33 -8.68 -13.18
C VAL A 16 -9.13 -8.30 -14.04
N ARG A 17 -9.13 -8.72 -15.30
CA ARG A 17 -8.09 -8.33 -16.26
C ARG A 17 -8.37 -6.94 -16.80
N TYR A 18 -7.41 -6.04 -16.63
CA TYR A 18 -7.41 -4.70 -17.19
C TYR A 18 -6.17 -4.50 -18.05
N GLY A 19 -6.33 -4.57 -19.37
CA GLY A 19 -5.23 -4.60 -20.32
C GLY A 19 -4.27 -5.76 -20.03
N ARG A 20 -3.02 -5.44 -19.71
CA ARG A 20 -1.97 -6.42 -19.37
C ARG A 20 -1.90 -6.76 -17.88
N SER A 21 -2.65 -6.06 -17.03
CA SER A 21 -2.60 -6.21 -15.58
C SER A 21 -3.81 -7.00 -15.07
N ILE A 22 -3.63 -7.68 -13.95
CA ILE A 22 -4.73 -8.27 -13.17
C ILE A 22 -4.92 -7.38 -11.95
N ILE A 23 -6.14 -6.89 -11.76
CA ILE A 23 -6.55 -6.12 -10.59
C ILE A 23 -7.36 -7.05 -9.71
N TYR A 24 -6.90 -7.28 -8.49
CA TYR A 24 -7.67 -8.02 -7.49
C TYR A 24 -8.66 -7.06 -6.82
N LEU A 25 -9.94 -7.37 -6.94
CA LEU A 25 -11.00 -6.51 -6.44
C LEU A 25 -11.12 -6.57 -4.91
N GLY A 26 -11.69 -5.50 -4.34
CA GLY A 26 -11.73 -5.30 -2.90
C GLY A 26 -10.43 -4.74 -2.34
N GLY A 27 -10.29 -4.79 -1.02
CA GLY A 27 -9.13 -4.25 -0.32
C GLY A 27 -9.05 -2.72 -0.29
N ASP A 28 -7.82 -2.23 -0.17
CA ASP A 28 -7.47 -0.83 -0.04
C ASP A 28 -6.81 -0.27 -1.30
N ILE A 29 -7.18 0.95 -1.67
CA ILE A 29 -6.42 1.77 -2.62
C ILE A 29 -5.61 2.77 -1.80
N ILE A 30 -4.28 2.66 -1.82
CA ILE A 30 -3.39 3.62 -1.17
C ILE A 30 -3.42 4.92 -1.95
N ILE A 31 -3.69 6.02 -1.26
CA ILE A 31 -3.79 7.37 -1.85
C ILE A 31 -2.77 8.35 -1.26
N GLU A 32 -2.24 8.08 -0.07
CA GLU A 32 -1.21 8.90 0.58
C GLU A 32 -0.36 8.02 1.50
N VAL A 33 0.95 8.27 1.52
CA VAL A 33 1.90 7.66 2.45
C VAL A 33 2.85 8.74 2.94
N ASP A 34 3.08 8.77 4.25
CA ASP A 34 3.93 9.77 4.91
C ASP A 34 3.61 11.22 4.49
N LYS A 35 2.32 11.54 4.42
CA LYS A 35 1.79 12.86 4.00
C LYS A 35 2.11 13.24 2.54
N MET A 36 2.59 12.29 1.74
CA MET A 36 2.84 12.46 0.31
C MET A 36 1.75 11.74 -0.51
N PRO A 37 1.10 12.42 -1.46
CA PRO A 37 0.13 11.78 -2.35
C PRO A 37 0.76 10.65 -3.18
N VAL A 38 0.03 9.56 -3.34
CA VAL A 38 0.48 8.38 -4.10
C VAL A 38 -0.47 8.16 -5.27
N THR A 39 0.05 8.31 -6.49
CA THR A 39 -0.68 8.03 -7.74
C THR A 39 -0.01 6.93 -8.57
N SER A 40 1.25 6.61 -8.26
CA SER A 40 2.04 5.61 -8.94
C SER A 40 2.87 4.76 -7.95
N LEU A 41 3.41 3.65 -8.44
CA LEU A 41 4.38 2.85 -7.68
C LEU A 41 5.65 3.65 -7.36
N TYR A 42 6.07 4.56 -8.24
CA TYR A 42 7.24 5.41 -8.00
C TYR A 42 7.01 6.40 -6.88
N ASP A 43 5.81 6.99 -6.82
CA ASP A 43 5.42 7.92 -5.74
C ASP A 43 5.43 7.19 -4.40
N LEU A 44 4.90 5.96 -4.37
CA LEU A 44 4.91 5.13 -3.17
C LEU A 44 6.35 4.84 -2.69
N LEU A 45 7.25 4.52 -3.61
CA LEU A 45 8.65 4.27 -3.26
C LEU A 45 9.35 5.55 -2.80
N GLY A 46 9.15 6.65 -3.52
CA GLY A 46 9.69 7.98 -3.18
C GLY A 46 9.22 8.46 -1.81
N SER A 47 7.94 8.25 -1.48
CA SER A 47 7.36 8.63 -0.18
C SER A 47 7.98 7.90 1.02
N LEU A 48 8.74 6.84 0.78
CA LEU A 48 9.38 6.02 1.81
C LEU A 48 10.91 6.11 1.79
N GLU A 49 11.51 6.93 0.94
CA GLU A 49 12.98 7.00 0.77
C GLU A 49 13.70 7.45 2.03
N ASP A 50 13.12 8.40 2.77
CA ASP A 50 13.72 8.97 3.99
C ASP A 50 13.37 8.18 5.27
N ASN A 51 12.46 7.20 5.17
CA ASN A 51 12.03 6.43 6.33
C ASN A 51 12.92 5.20 6.59
N LYS A 52 13.01 4.81 7.86
CA LYS A 52 13.84 3.69 8.33
C LYS A 52 12.98 2.53 8.84
N PRO A 53 13.48 1.28 8.73
CA PRO A 53 12.85 0.14 9.39
C PRO A 53 12.62 0.42 10.88
N GLY A 54 11.41 0.12 11.36
CA GLY A 54 10.99 0.38 12.73
C GLY A 54 10.20 1.67 12.93
N GLU A 55 10.26 2.62 12.00
CA GLU A 55 9.42 3.82 12.04
C GLU A 55 7.96 3.49 11.75
N THR A 56 7.05 4.35 12.23
CA THR A 56 5.62 4.20 11.95
C THR A 56 5.19 5.33 11.03
N VAL A 57 4.68 4.97 9.85
CA VAL A 57 4.21 5.92 8.85
C VAL A 57 2.69 5.96 8.82
N GLU A 58 2.16 7.14 8.51
CA GLU A 58 0.74 7.32 8.22
C GLU A 58 0.46 6.89 6.78
N VAL A 59 -0.58 6.07 6.59
CA VAL A 59 -1.03 5.61 5.28
C VAL A 59 -2.52 5.88 5.17
N LYS A 60 -2.91 6.71 4.19
CA LYS A 60 -4.33 6.92 3.87
C LYS A 60 -4.73 6.01 2.73
N VAL A 61 -5.88 5.38 2.91
CA VAL A 61 -6.47 4.46 1.95
C VAL A 61 -7.92 4.79 1.67
N LEU A 62 -8.35 4.53 0.44
CA LEU A 62 -9.76 4.39 0.10
C LEU A 62 -10.15 2.92 0.25
N ARG A 63 -11.08 2.64 1.17
CA ARG A 63 -11.73 1.33 1.29
C ARG A 63 -13.18 1.45 0.85
N GLY A 64 -13.47 0.92 -0.32
CA GLY A 64 -14.76 1.13 -0.99
C GLY A 64 -14.93 2.59 -1.40
N ARG A 65 -15.60 3.39 -0.57
CA ARG A 65 -15.85 4.84 -0.82
C ARG A 65 -15.53 5.72 0.39
N LYS A 66 -14.81 5.18 1.37
CA LYS A 66 -14.46 5.90 2.60
C LYS A 66 -12.95 5.96 2.72
N GLU A 67 -12.46 7.14 3.10
CA GLU A 67 -11.08 7.31 3.51
C GLU A 67 -10.86 6.71 4.89
N LYS A 68 -9.70 6.07 5.06
CA LYS A 68 -9.22 5.56 6.34
C LYS A 68 -7.75 5.90 6.49
N THR A 69 -7.37 6.27 7.70
CA THR A 69 -5.98 6.48 8.08
C THR A 69 -5.49 5.28 8.87
N LEU A 70 -4.37 4.70 8.46
CA LEU A 70 -3.72 3.57 9.09
C LEU A 70 -2.30 3.96 9.50
N TYR A 71 -1.82 3.44 10.63
CA TYR A 71 -0.46 3.65 11.11
C TYR A 71 0.31 2.35 10.98
N ILE A 72 1.31 2.32 10.10
CA ILE A 72 2.02 1.09 9.73
C ILE A 72 3.48 1.19 10.17
N LYS A 73 3.89 0.25 11.02
CA LYS A 73 5.31 0.09 11.38
C LYS A 73 6.09 -0.54 10.22
N LEU A 74 7.09 0.17 9.70
CA LEU A 74 7.95 -0.27 8.63
C LEU A 74 8.84 -1.45 9.08
N SER A 75 9.08 -2.38 8.17
CA SER A 75 10.03 -3.48 8.32
C SER A 75 11.09 -3.40 7.24
N GLU A 76 12.25 -4.00 7.48
CA GLU A 76 13.29 -4.12 6.47
C GLU A 76 12.72 -4.78 5.20
N ARG A 77 13.06 -4.21 4.04
CA ARG A 77 12.67 -4.77 2.75
C ARG A 77 13.42 -6.08 2.52
N PRO A 78 12.73 -7.19 2.17
CA PRO A 78 13.40 -8.45 1.88
C PRO A 78 14.41 -8.31 0.73
N LYS A 79 15.65 -8.77 0.93
CA LYS A 79 16.74 -8.69 -0.07
C LYS A 79 16.47 -9.44 -1.37
N ASN A 80 15.56 -10.41 -1.33
CA ASN A 80 15.18 -11.26 -2.46
C ASN A 80 13.93 -10.77 -3.22
N PHE A 81 13.45 -9.56 -2.94
CA PHE A 81 12.29 -9.01 -3.63
C PHE A 81 12.67 -8.60 -5.06
N ARG A 82 12.24 -9.38 -6.06
CA ARG A 82 12.43 -9.07 -7.49
C ARG A 82 11.12 -8.54 -8.07
N TRP A 83 11.18 -7.42 -8.79
CA TRP A 83 10.07 -6.83 -9.54
C TRP A 83 9.99 -7.45 -10.94
#